data_AF-A0A3B9WVV1-F1
#
_entry.id   AF-A0A3B9WVV1-F1
#
_cell.length_a   1.000
_cell.length_b   1.000
_cell.length_c   1.000
_cell.angle_alpha   90.00
_cell.angle_beta   90.00
_cell.angle_gamma   90.00
#
_symmetry.space_group_name_H-M   'P 1'
#
loop_
_entity.id
_entity.type
_entity.pdbx_description
1 polymer ?
#
loop_
_entity_poly.entity_id
_entity_poly.type
_entity_poly.pdbx_seq_one_letter_code
_entity_poly.pdbx_strand_id
1 'polypeptide(L)'
;RGTDIKLDEEARAAGGLKIIGTERHESRRIDNQLRGRSGRQGDPGESRFFISLEDDLMRLFGSERMMEVFNALGVPENEQIEHKMLTSAIERAQKKIENNNFGIRKNLLEYDQVMNEQREIIYAERRRVLDGESMRDVIFKMATDFVENTVDMCIGDDSVSEDWDLAELNQHLLATIPIKEIKTPDVRGLKKNELKHNLKEEAVKLYEAKEAEFPTPEHLREIERVILLKSIDRKWMDHIDDMDQLRQGIGLQAYGQRDPLVEYKMTGYDMFNAMTDAISEETIRILYHIRIEQKVEREEVAKVTGTNKDDTGVKQPKKRTAEKVYPNDPCPCGSGKKYKNCHGSRAFGHAQ
;
A
#
# COMPACT_ATOMS: atom_id res chain seq x y z
N ARG A 1 23.85 -22.05 11.54
CA ARG A 1 24.76 -20.96 11.08
C ARG A 1 25.07 -20.06 12.28
N GLY A 2 26.20 -19.35 12.33
CA GLY A 2 26.54 -18.44 13.44
C GLY A 2 27.32 -19.06 14.61
N THR A 3 27.06 -20.32 14.97
CA THR A 3 27.82 -21.01 16.02
C THR A 3 29.09 -21.68 15.47
N ASP A 4 30.15 -21.63 16.25
CA ASP A 4 31.43 -22.30 15.99
C ASP A 4 31.43 -23.74 16.55
N ILE A 5 32.11 -24.65 15.87
CA ILE A 5 32.29 -26.04 16.31
C ILE A 5 33.72 -26.15 16.83
N LYS A 6 33.88 -26.21 18.15
CA LYS A 6 35.18 -26.37 18.80
C LYS A 6 35.52 -27.85 18.91
N LEU A 7 36.79 -28.18 18.66
CA LEU A 7 37.32 -29.52 18.82
C LEU A 7 38.00 -29.66 20.18
N ASP A 8 37.78 -30.79 20.83
CA ASP A 8 38.58 -31.23 21.97
C ASP A 8 39.90 -31.88 21.48
N GLU A 9 40.78 -32.23 22.42
CA GLU A 9 42.09 -32.79 22.09
C GLU A 9 41.98 -34.17 21.43
N GLU A 10 41.00 -34.99 21.84
CA GLU A 10 40.74 -36.31 21.24
C GLU A 10 40.28 -36.18 19.78
N ALA A 11 39.32 -35.29 19.48
CA ALA A 11 38.88 -35.05 18.11
C ALA A 11 40.01 -34.47 17.25
N ARG A 12 40.87 -33.60 17.81
CA ARG A 12 42.04 -33.07 17.09
C ARG A 12 43.02 -34.19 16.74
N ALA A 13 43.30 -35.09 17.67
CA ALA A 13 44.17 -36.25 17.43
C ALA A 13 43.57 -37.23 16.40
N ALA A 14 42.23 -37.34 16.35
CA ALA A 14 41.51 -38.19 15.38
C ALA A 14 41.41 -37.58 13.96
N GLY A 15 42.00 -36.41 13.69
CA GLY A 15 41.97 -35.76 12.38
C GLY A 15 40.92 -34.65 12.24
N GLY A 16 40.22 -34.31 13.32
CA GLY A 16 39.31 -33.18 13.43
C GLY A 16 37.96 -33.36 12.74
N LEU A 17 37.28 -32.25 12.45
CA LEU A 17 35.92 -32.29 11.91
C LEU A 17 35.92 -32.74 10.45
N LYS A 18 35.20 -33.83 10.16
CA LYS A 18 34.92 -34.28 8.79
C LYS A 18 33.54 -33.81 8.34
N ILE A 19 33.52 -33.00 7.29
CA ILE A 19 32.31 -32.51 6.65
C ILE A 19 31.95 -33.42 5.48
N ILE A 20 30.73 -33.94 5.49
CA ILE A 20 30.17 -34.74 4.40
C ILE A 20 29.03 -33.93 3.77
N GLY A 21 29.26 -33.47 2.55
CA GLY A 21 28.21 -32.88 1.71
C GLY A 21 27.49 -33.99 0.96
N THR A 22 26.18 -34.10 1.14
CA THR A 22 25.35 -35.13 0.49
C THR A 22 24.98 -34.78 -0.94
N GLU A 23 25.06 -33.50 -1.30
CA GLU A 23 24.77 -32.96 -2.61
C GLU A 23 25.58 -31.67 -2.84
N ARG A 24 25.47 -31.12 -4.04
CA ARG A 24 26.02 -29.80 -4.39
C ARG A 24 24.90 -28.78 -4.49
N HIS A 25 25.03 -27.68 -3.76
CA HIS A 25 24.08 -26.58 -3.90
C HIS A 25 24.28 -25.89 -5.25
N GLU A 26 23.22 -25.30 -5.80
CA GLU A 26 23.27 -24.41 -6.98
C GLU A 26 24.32 -23.28 -6.87
N SER A 27 24.61 -22.82 -5.64
CA SER A 27 25.59 -21.77 -5.39
C SER A 27 26.80 -22.34 -4.66
N ARG A 28 27.97 -22.16 -5.28
CA ARG A 28 29.26 -22.57 -4.73
C ARG A 28 29.56 -21.90 -3.40
N ARG A 29 29.04 -20.69 -3.18
CA ARG A 29 29.19 -19.97 -1.91
C ARG A 29 28.61 -20.76 -0.74
N ILE A 30 27.50 -21.47 -0.94
CA ILE A 30 26.84 -22.23 0.14
C ILE A 30 27.63 -23.52 0.43
N ASP A 31 28.10 -24.21 -0.60
CA ASP A 31 29.03 -25.34 -0.45
C ASP A 31 30.30 -24.95 0.31
N ASN A 32 30.90 -23.80 -0.04
CA ASN A 32 32.10 -23.29 0.62
C ASN A 32 31.84 -22.92 2.09
N GLN A 33 30.62 -22.47 2.43
CA GLN A 33 30.24 -22.23 3.82
C GLN A 33 30.09 -23.53 4.62
N LEU A 34 29.64 -24.61 3.99
CA LEU A 34 29.63 -25.94 4.60
C LEU A 34 31.06 -26.44 4.81
N ARG A 35 31.93 -26.32 3.79
CA ARG A 35 33.36 -26.64 3.89
C ARG A 35 34.06 -25.85 5.00
N GLY A 36 33.79 -24.55 5.13
CA GLY A 36 34.37 -23.68 6.15
C GLY A 36 33.87 -23.93 7.59
N ARG A 37 33.11 -24.99 7.82
CA ARG A 37 32.77 -25.47 9.17
C ARG A 37 33.91 -26.29 9.78
N SER A 38 34.69 -27.00 8.95
CA SER A 38 35.93 -27.69 9.37
C SER A 38 37.17 -26.82 9.15
N GLY A 39 38.29 -27.18 9.77
CA GLY A 39 39.58 -26.54 9.51
C GLY A 39 39.72 -25.12 10.08
N ARG A 40 38.99 -24.79 11.15
CA ARG A 40 38.97 -23.44 11.73
C ARG A 40 40.23 -23.20 12.56
N GLN A 41 40.79 -21.99 12.47
CA GLN A 41 41.99 -21.59 13.24
C GLN A 41 43.18 -22.56 13.08
N GLY A 42 43.29 -23.25 11.93
CA GLY A 42 44.35 -24.23 11.69
C GLY A 42 44.12 -25.61 12.29
N ASP A 43 42.95 -25.87 12.88
CA ASP A 43 42.56 -27.22 13.30
C ASP A 43 42.57 -28.19 12.10
N PRO A 44 42.86 -29.48 12.32
CA PRO A 44 42.73 -30.50 11.28
C PRO A 44 41.25 -30.68 10.90
N GLY A 45 41.01 -31.06 9.64
CA GLY A 45 39.67 -31.35 9.16
C GLY A 45 39.66 -31.71 7.68
N GLU A 46 38.59 -32.36 7.26
CA GLU A 46 38.41 -32.83 5.89
C GLU A 46 37.00 -32.48 5.41
N SER A 47 36.84 -32.20 4.12
CA SER A 47 35.51 -32.08 3.52
C SER A 47 35.42 -32.97 2.28
N ARG A 48 34.37 -33.79 2.20
CA ARG A 48 34.06 -34.59 1.01
C ARG A 48 32.62 -34.35 0.60
N PHE A 49 32.41 -34.13 -0.69
CA PHE A 49 31.08 -33.95 -1.28
C PHE A 49 30.78 -35.15 -2.15
N PHE A 50 29.59 -35.71 -1.98
CA PHE A 50 29.01 -36.72 -2.82
C PHE A 50 27.99 -36.07 -3.73
N ILE A 51 27.88 -36.57 -4.96
CA ILE A 51 26.93 -36.10 -5.95
C ILE A 51 26.49 -37.32 -6.77
N SER A 52 25.20 -37.41 -7.05
CA SER A 52 24.63 -38.37 -7.98
C SER A 52 24.43 -37.73 -9.34
N LEU A 53 24.50 -38.53 -10.41
CA LEU A 53 24.10 -38.10 -11.75
C LEU A 53 22.58 -37.81 -11.85
N GLU A 54 21.82 -38.29 -10.87
CA GLU A 54 20.38 -38.04 -10.74
C GLU A 54 20.03 -36.79 -9.92
N ASP A 55 21.00 -36.11 -9.32
CA ASP A 55 20.74 -34.91 -8.52
C ASP A 55 20.24 -33.76 -9.40
N ASP A 56 19.44 -32.84 -8.81
CA ASP A 56 18.80 -31.75 -9.56
C ASP A 56 19.82 -30.84 -10.27
N LEU A 57 20.97 -30.60 -9.64
CA LEU A 57 22.08 -29.87 -10.27
C LEU A 57 22.57 -30.58 -11.55
N MET A 58 22.61 -31.92 -11.58
CA MET A 58 23.07 -32.67 -12.74
C MET A 58 21.98 -32.78 -13.81
N ARG A 59 20.71 -32.92 -13.41
CA ARG A 59 19.55 -32.92 -14.32
C ARG A 59 19.46 -31.63 -15.15
N LEU A 60 19.66 -30.47 -14.51
CA LEU A 60 19.62 -29.16 -15.18
C LEU A 60 20.75 -28.98 -16.23
N PHE A 61 21.81 -29.79 -16.19
CA PHE A 61 23.00 -29.65 -17.02
C PHE A 61 23.18 -30.70 -18.10
N GLY A 62 22.09 -31.38 -18.47
CA GLY A 62 22.12 -32.40 -19.53
C GLY A 62 22.88 -33.64 -19.07
N SER A 63 22.43 -34.20 -17.95
CA SER A 63 22.93 -35.47 -17.40
C SER A 63 22.99 -36.56 -18.46
N GLU A 64 22.06 -36.59 -19.42
CA GLU A 64 22.02 -37.57 -20.51
C GLU A 64 23.32 -37.64 -21.32
N ARG A 65 23.88 -36.51 -21.76
CA ARG A 65 25.14 -36.50 -22.53
C ARG A 65 26.33 -36.95 -21.69
N MET A 66 26.33 -36.66 -20.39
CA MET A 66 27.38 -37.13 -19.49
C MET A 66 27.24 -38.63 -19.22
N MET A 67 26.01 -39.13 -19.02
CA MET A 67 25.71 -40.55 -18.87
C MET A 67 26.15 -41.36 -20.09
N GLU A 68 25.88 -40.88 -21.30
CA GLU A 68 26.34 -41.52 -22.55
C GLU A 68 27.87 -41.67 -22.60
N VAL A 69 28.61 -40.63 -22.21
CA VAL A 69 30.08 -40.67 -22.17
C VAL A 69 30.59 -41.64 -21.12
N PHE A 70 29.97 -41.70 -19.94
CA PHE A 70 30.37 -42.63 -18.88
C PHE A 70 30.08 -44.09 -19.23
N ASN A 71 28.92 -44.35 -19.84
CA ASN A 71 28.56 -45.68 -20.35
C ASN A 71 29.54 -46.12 -21.45
N ALA A 72 29.94 -45.21 -22.33
CA ALA A 72 30.93 -45.48 -23.37
C ALA A 72 32.34 -45.73 -22.82
N LEU A 73 32.69 -45.15 -21.67
CA LEU A 73 33.98 -45.37 -20.99
C LEU A 73 34.05 -46.70 -20.23
N GLY A 74 32.93 -47.42 -20.08
CA GLY A 74 32.88 -48.71 -19.40
C GLY A 74 33.15 -48.63 -17.89
N VAL A 75 32.73 -47.53 -17.24
CA VAL A 75 32.86 -47.40 -15.78
C VAL A 75 32.00 -48.48 -15.08
N PRO A 76 32.56 -49.28 -14.15
CA PRO A 76 31.80 -50.32 -13.46
C PRO A 76 30.63 -49.76 -12.65
N GLU A 77 29.50 -50.46 -12.65
CA GLU A 77 28.38 -50.13 -11.76
C GLU A 77 28.83 -50.26 -10.30
N ASN A 78 28.58 -49.21 -9.51
CA ASN A 78 28.95 -49.06 -8.09
C ASN A 78 30.40 -48.64 -7.80
N GLU A 79 31.16 -48.16 -8.77
CA GLU A 79 32.44 -47.48 -8.51
C GLU A 79 32.31 -45.96 -8.35
N GLN A 80 33.15 -45.39 -7.47
CA GLN A 80 33.24 -43.95 -7.31
C GLN A 80 33.99 -43.33 -8.50
N ILE A 81 33.42 -42.27 -9.08
CA ILE A 81 34.03 -41.55 -10.20
C ILE A 81 34.75 -40.32 -9.67
N GLU A 82 36.08 -40.35 -9.70
CA GLU A 82 36.92 -39.19 -9.33
C GLU A 82 37.72 -38.68 -10.54
N HIS A 83 37.09 -37.81 -11.33
CA HIS A 83 37.74 -37.17 -12.48
C HIS A 83 37.70 -35.64 -12.39
N LYS A 84 38.87 -35.02 -12.63
CA LYS A 84 39.02 -33.54 -12.67
C LYS A 84 38.08 -32.91 -13.70
N MET A 85 37.82 -33.58 -14.82
CA MET A 85 36.90 -33.11 -15.87
C MET A 85 35.46 -32.95 -15.34
N LEU A 86 34.99 -33.91 -14.54
CA LEU A 86 33.65 -33.89 -13.93
C LEU A 86 33.55 -32.77 -12.89
N THR A 87 34.58 -32.59 -12.07
CA THR A 87 34.64 -31.48 -11.10
C THR A 87 34.54 -30.12 -11.81
N SER A 88 35.30 -29.93 -12.90
CA SER A 88 35.23 -28.70 -13.69
C SER A 88 33.89 -28.52 -14.41
N ALA A 89 33.21 -29.61 -14.80
CA ALA A 89 31.88 -29.55 -15.40
C ALA A 89 30.82 -29.09 -14.39
N ILE A 90 30.86 -29.64 -13.17
CA ILE A 90 29.99 -29.22 -12.05
C ILE A 90 30.23 -27.75 -11.69
N GLU A 91 31.49 -27.30 -11.67
CA GLU A 91 31.80 -25.89 -11.39
C GLU A 91 31.24 -24.95 -12.47
N ARG A 92 31.37 -25.31 -13.76
CA ARG A 92 30.74 -24.56 -14.86
C ARG A 92 29.23 -24.54 -14.73
N ALA A 93 28.64 -25.64 -14.26
CA ALA A 93 27.21 -25.75 -14.04
C ALA A 93 26.72 -24.77 -12.96
N GLN A 94 27.34 -24.82 -11.79
CA GLN A 94 27.07 -23.87 -10.70
C GLN A 94 27.23 -22.42 -11.17
N LYS A 95 28.30 -22.09 -11.89
CA LYS A 95 28.53 -20.73 -12.41
C LYS A 95 27.42 -20.28 -13.37
N LYS A 96 26.89 -21.18 -14.21
CA LYS A 96 25.78 -20.85 -15.12
C LYS A 96 24.48 -20.60 -14.35
N ILE A 97 24.17 -21.39 -13.32
CA ILE A 97 23.00 -21.13 -12.45
C ILE A 97 23.17 -19.81 -11.71
N GLU A 98 24.36 -19.56 -11.14
CA GLU A 98 24.63 -18.30 -10.44
C GLU A 98 24.47 -17.09 -11.36
N ASN A 99 24.94 -17.17 -12.61
CA ASN A 99 24.74 -16.13 -13.62
C ASN A 99 23.25 -15.94 -13.97
N ASN A 100 22.49 -17.04 -14.10
CA ASN A 100 21.06 -16.97 -14.36
C ASN A 100 20.31 -16.30 -13.19
N ASN A 101 20.59 -16.75 -11.96
CA ASN A 101 20.03 -16.17 -10.74
C ASN A 101 20.43 -14.70 -10.56
N PHE A 102 21.67 -14.34 -10.93
CA PHE A 102 22.11 -12.95 -10.98
C PHE A 102 21.31 -12.14 -11.99
N GLY A 103 21.09 -12.67 -13.21
CA GLY A 103 20.25 -12.05 -14.23
C GLY A 103 18.81 -11.81 -13.75
N ILE A 104 18.19 -12.82 -13.13
CA ILE A 104 16.84 -12.70 -12.56
C ILE A 104 16.79 -11.60 -11.49
N ARG A 105 17.76 -11.57 -10.57
CA ARG A 105 17.82 -10.53 -9.52
C ARG A 105 18.09 -9.15 -10.09
N LYS A 106 18.95 -9.04 -11.10
CA LYS A 106 19.23 -7.78 -11.77
C LYS A 106 17.96 -7.24 -12.42
N ASN A 107 17.24 -8.10 -13.14
CA ASN A 107 15.98 -7.73 -13.77
C ASN A 107 14.95 -7.29 -12.72
N LEU A 108 14.76 -8.07 -11.65
CA LEU A 108 13.88 -7.70 -10.53
C LEU A 108 14.24 -6.33 -9.94
N LEU A 109 15.53 -6.07 -9.73
CA LEU A 109 16.01 -4.78 -9.23
C LEU A 109 15.68 -3.62 -10.19
N GLU A 110 15.77 -3.82 -11.50
CA GLU A 110 15.45 -2.79 -12.50
C GLU A 110 13.96 -2.41 -12.47
N TYR A 111 13.04 -3.37 -12.25
CA TYR A 111 11.61 -3.07 -12.04
C TYR A 111 11.36 -2.39 -10.69
N ASP A 112 12.00 -2.87 -9.62
CA ASP A 112 11.85 -2.32 -8.28
C ASP A 112 12.37 -0.88 -8.18
N GLN A 113 13.40 -0.52 -8.96
CA GLN A 113 13.93 0.84 -9.03
C GLN A 113 12.87 1.87 -9.41
N VAL A 114 12.02 1.56 -10.40
CA VAL A 114 10.93 2.46 -10.84
C VAL A 114 9.96 2.72 -9.69
N MET A 115 9.54 1.67 -8.99
CA MET A 115 8.66 1.80 -7.83
C MET A 115 9.33 2.53 -6.66
N ASN A 116 10.65 2.34 -6.48
CA ASN A 116 11.38 3.00 -5.41
C ASN A 116 11.47 4.51 -5.63
N GLU A 117 11.77 4.96 -6.85
CA GLU A 117 11.79 6.39 -7.21
C GLU A 117 10.43 7.06 -6.93
N GLN A 118 9.34 6.43 -7.37
CA GLN A 118 7.98 6.92 -7.12
C GLN A 118 7.65 6.96 -5.62
N ARG A 119 8.03 5.91 -4.88
CA ARG A 119 7.82 5.81 -3.43
C ARG A 119 8.56 6.92 -2.68
N GLU A 120 9.79 7.22 -3.06
CA GLU A 120 10.58 8.28 -2.42
C GLU A 120 9.88 9.64 -2.54
N ILE A 121 9.34 9.95 -3.72
CA ILE A 121 8.58 11.19 -3.97
C ILE A 121 7.32 11.23 -3.11
N ILE A 122 6.47 10.20 -3.16
CA ILE A 122 5.20 10.18 -2.43
C ILE A 122 5.43 10.17 -0.91
N TYR A 123 6.45 9.48 -0.42
CA TYR A 123 6.74 9.44 1.01
C TYR A 123 7.35 10.73 1.52
N ALA A 124 8.12 11.45 0.69
CA ALA A 124 8.57 12.80 1.02
C ALA A 124 7.37 13.75 1.14
N GLU A 125 6.48 13.76 0.15
CA GLU A 125 5.24 14.54 0.15
C GLU A 125 4.36 14.23 1.37
N ARG A 126 4.10 12.95 1.63
CA ARG A 126 3.34 12.47 2.78
C ARG A 126 3.96 12.90 4.11
N ARG A 127 5.30 12.91 4.21
CA ARG A 127 6.01 13.34 5.41
C ARG A 127 5.82 14.83 5.67
N ARG A 128 5.89 15.70 4.65
CA ARG A 128 5.62 17.14 4.81
C ARG A 128 4.23 17.41 5.39
N VAL A 129 3.23 16.65 4.95
CA VAL A 129 1.86 16.72 5.47
C VAL A 129 1.81 16.32 6.96
N LEU A 130 2.53 15.26 7.34
CA LEU A 130 2.57 14.78 8.74
C LEU A 130 3.38 15.69 9.68
N ASP A 131 4.43 16.33 9.17
CA ASP A 131 5.28 17.25 9.94
C ASP A 131 4.57 18.58 10.26
N GLY A 132 3.35 18.78 9.75
CA GLY A 132 2.49 19.90 10.09
C GLY A 132 2.77 21.18 9.29
N GLU A 133 3.52 21.07 8.20
CA GLU A 133 3.76 22.19 7.29
C GLU A 133 2.43 22.77 6.74
N SER A 134 2.46 24.04 6.35
CA SER A 134 1.31 24.70 5.72
C SER A 134 1.17 24.20 4.28
N MET A 135 0.05 23.53 3.97
CA MET A 135 -0.21 22.99 2.63
C MET A 135 -0.86 23.99 1.68
N ARG A 136 -1.11 25.23 2.13
CA ARG A 136 -1.74 26.30 1.33
C ARG A 136 -1.16 26.42 -0.08
N ASP A 137 0.16 26.58 -0.17
CA ASP A 137 0.83 26.84 -1.45
C ASP A 137 0.76 25.61 -2.37
N VAL A 138 0.77 24.42 -1.78
CA VAL A 138 0.58 23.15 -2.50
C VAL A 138 -0.84 23.08 -3.05
N ILE A 139 -1.85 23.40 -2.25
CA ILE A 139 -3.26 23.40 -2.68
C ILE A 139 -3.52 24.48 -3.74
N PHE A 140 -2.92 25.67 -3.61
CA PHE A 140 -2.99 26.70 -4.65
C PHE A 140 -2.41 26.22 -5.97
N LYS A 141 -1.22 25.62 -5.93
CA LYS A 141 -0.61 25.04 -7.11
C LYS A 141 -1.50 23.96 -7.73
N MET A 142 -2.03 23.03 -6.91
CA MET A 142 -2.96 22.00 -7.37
C MET A 142 -4.19 22.62 -8.07
N ALA A 143 -4.80 23.64 -7.47
CA ALA A 143 -5.95 24.33 -8.06
C ALA A 143 -5.61 25.02 -9.39
N THR A 144 -4.47 25.71 -9.47
CA THR A 144 -4.05 26.36 -10.71
C THR A 144 -3.71 25.37 -11.81
N ASP A 145 -3.04 24.27 -11.47
CA ASP A 145 -2.65 23.21 -12.40
C ASP A 145 -3.90 22.48 -12.91
N PHE A 146 -4.87 22.19 -12.03
CA PHE A 146 -6.16 21.61 -12.43
C PHE A 146 -6.91 22.50 -13.43
N VAL A 147 -7.00 23.81 -13.17
CA VAL A 147 -7.65 24.76 -14.10
C VAL A 147 -6.93 24.80 -15.43
N GLU A 148 -5.59 24.86 -15.42
CA GLU A 148 -4.79 24.85 -16.64
C GLU A 148 -5.01 23.60 -17.48
N ASN A 149 -4.89 22.42 -16.86
CA ASN A 149 -5.07 21.13 -17.53
C ASN A 149 -6.48 20.99 -18.10
N THR A 150 -7.51 21.43 -17.36
CA THR A 150 -8.90 21.37 -17.83
C THR A 150 -9.12 22.27 -19.05
N VAL A 151 -8.58 23.49 -19.02
CA VAL A 151 -8.65 24.41 -20.17
C VAL A 151 -7.88 23.85 -21.37
N ASP A 152 -6.70 23.27 -21.15
CA ASP A 152 -5.90 22.66 -22.22
C ASP A 152 -6.56 21.44 -22.85
N MET A 153 -7.29 20.66 -22.06
CA MET A 153 -8.04 19.50 -22.54
C MET A 153 -9.22 19.89 -23.44
N CYS A 154 -9.95 20.95 -23.07
CA CYS A 154 -11.19 21.34 -23.77
C CYS A 154 -10.94 22.32 -24.94
N ILE A 155 -9.85 23.09 -24.90
CA ILE A 155 -9.60 24.19 -25.84
C ILE A 155 -8.27 23.99 -26.57
N GLY A 156 -8.33 23.82 -27.88
CA GLY A 156 -7.15 23.76 -28.74
C GLY A 156 -6.44 25.12 -28.85
N ASP A 157 -5.11 25.13 -28.99
CA ASP A 157 -4.29 26.36 -28.96
C ASP A 157 -4.65 27.36 -30.07
N ASP A 158 -5.05 26.87 -31.24
CA ASP A 158 -5.37 27.68 -32.42
C ASP A 158 -6.88 27.97 -32.59
N SER A 159 -7.72 27.56 -31.62
CA SER A 159 -9.17 27.73 -31.71
C SER A 159 -9.62 29.15 -31.38
N VAL A 160 -10.60 29.65 -32.15
CA VAL A 160 -11.20 30.97 -31.92
C VAL A 160 -12.19 30.87 -30.76
N SER A 161 -12.32 31.94 -29.96
CA SER A 161 -13.20 31.98 -28.77
C SER A 161 -14.66 31.60 -29.03
N GLU A 162 -15.12 31.72 -30.28
CA GLU A 162 -16.49 31.37 -30.68
C GLU A 162 -16.69 29.84 -30.88
N ASP A 163 -15.60 29.09 -31.11
CA ASP A 163 -15.60 27.64 -31.33
C ASP A 163 -15.23 26.84 -30.07
N TRP A 164 -15.01 27.51 -28.94
CA TRP A 164 -14.66 26.84 -27.68
C TRP A 164 -15.82 26.02 -27.15
N ASP A 165 -15.56 24.76 -26.78
CA ASP A 165 -16.54 23.93 -26.08
C ASP A 165 -16.66 24.34 -24.61
N LEU A 166 -17.43 25.39 -24.37
CA LEU A 166 -17.71 25.88 -23.03
C LEU A 166 -18.60 24.91 -22.24
N ALA A 167 -19.33 24.01 -22.90
CA ALA A 167 -20.19 23.05 -22.21
C ALA A 167 -19.32 21.98 -21.53
N GLU A 168 -18.36 21.41 -22.26
CA GLU A 168 -17.38 20.45 -21.73
C GLU A 168 -16.50 21.11 -20.65
N LEU A 169 -15.99 22.32 -20.91
CA LEU A 169 -15.20 23.07 -19.93
C LEU A 169 -15.96 23.26 -18.61
N ASN A 170 -17.21 23.75 -18.67
CA ASN A 170 -18.03 23.95 -17.48
C ASN A 170 -18.35 22.62 -16.78
N GLN A 171 -18.58 21.54 -17.52
CA GLN A 171 -18.86 20.22 -16.94
C GLN A 171 -17.70 19.72 -16.07
N HIS A 172 -16.47 19.81 -16.57
CA HIS A 172 -15.29 19.37 -15.83
C HIS A 172 -14.90 20.33 -14.71
N LEU A 173 -14.95 21.64 -14.98
CA LEU A 173 -14.50 22.66 -14.05
C LEU A 173 -15.45 22.79 -12.86
N LEU A 174 -16.77 22.88 -13.09
CA LEU A 174 -17.77 23.06 -12.03
C LEU A 174 -17.94 21.84 -11.14
N ALA A 175 -17.61 20.65 -11.63
CA ALA A 175 -17.63 19.42 -10.84
C ALA A 175 -16.59 19.45 -9.70
N THR A 176 -15.49 20.18 -9.89
CA THR A 176 -14.36 20.23 -8.95
C THR A 176 -14.30 21.57 -8.21
N ILE A 177 -14.44 22.68 -8.94
CA ILE A 177 -14.37 24.04 -8.39
C ILE A 177 -15.70 24.75 -8.68
N PRO A 178 -16.48 25.15 -7.65
CA PRO A 178 -17.78 25.79 -7.81
C PRO A 178 -17.63 27.28 -8.20
N ILE A 179 -17.06 27.55 -9.38
CA ILE A 179 -17.02 28.88 -9.99
C ILE A 179 -18.35 29.24 -10.64
N LYS A 180 -18.48 30.49 -11.10
CA LYS A 180 -19.62 30.87 -11.91
C LYS A 180 -19.53 30.19 -13.28
N GLU A 181 -20.66 29.67 -13.77
CA GLU A 181 -20.77 29.12 -15.12
C GLU A 181 -20.29 30.14 -16.16
N ILE A 182 -19.33 29.71 -16.99
CA ILE A 182 -18.71 30.52 -18.04
C ILE A 182 -19.65 30.55 -19.24
N LYS A 183 -20.05 31.75 -19.68
CA LYS A 183 -20.95 31.89 -20.83
C LYS A 183 -20.22 32.51 -22.02
N THR A 184 -20.74 32.25 -23.22
CA THR A 184 -20.20 32.79 -24.48
C THR A 184 -19.98 34.31 -24.50
N PRO A 185 -20.80 35.16 -23.83
CA PRO A 185 -20.52 36.60 -23.78
C PRO A 185 -19.29 36.96 -22.95
N ASP A 186 -18.94 36.14 -21.95
CA ASP A 186 -17.85 36.41 -21.01
C ASP A 186 -16.46 36.13 -21.61
N VAL A 187 -16.41 35.29 -22.66
CA VAL A 187 -15.15 34.82 -23.28
C VAL A 187 -14.89 35.40 -24.67
N ARG A 188 -15.80 36.21 -25.20
CA ARG A 188 -15.73 36.67 -26.57
C ARG A 188 -14.50 37.56 -26.81
N GLY A 189 -13.62 37.13 -27.72
CA GLY A 189 -12.39 37.85 -28.06
C GLY A 189 -11.23 37.66 -27.09
N LEU A 190 -11.39 36.82 -26.06
CA LEU A 190 -10.30 36.43 -25.18
C LEU A 190 -9.40 35.40 -25.85
N LYS A 191 -8.11 35.46 -25.54
CA LYS A 191 -7.17 34.38 -25.87
C LYS A 191 -7.23 33.27 -24.82
N LYS A 192 -6.86 32.04 -25.21
CA LYS A 192 -6.77 30.88 -24.31
C LYS A 192 -5.95 31.18 -23.04
N ASN A 193 -4.81 31.85 -23.18
CA ASN A 193 -3.95 32.23 -22.05
C ASN A 193 -4.61 33.25 -21.10
N GLU A 194 -5.42 34.16 -21.63
CA GLU A 194 -6.17 35.13 -20.83
C GLU A 194 -7.29 34.43 -20.06
N LEU A 195 -8.00 33.49 -20.70
CA LEU A 195 -8.99 32.65 -20.03
C LEU A 195 -8.35 31.84 -18.90
N LYS A 196 -7.23 31.16 -19.16
CA LYS A 196 -6.47 30.42 -18.12
C LYS A 196 -6.16 31.31 -16.92
N HIS A 197 -5.63 32.51 -17.18
CA HIS A 197 -5.27 33.44 -16.12
C HIS A 197 -6.49 33.87 -15.29
N ASN A 198 -7.58 34.27 -15.96
CA ASN A 198 -8.81 34.69 -15.29
C ASN A 198 -9.40 33.59 -14.40
N LEU A 199 -9.45 32.35 -14.90
CA LEU A 199 -9.97 31.21 -14.16
C LEU A 199 -9.08 30.82 -12.98
N LYS A 200 -7.75 30.88 -13.16
CA LYS A 200 -6.80 30.68 -12.06
C LYS A 200 -7.00 31.71 -10.96
N GLU A 201 -7.15 32.98 -11.32
CA GLU A 201 -7.44 34.03 -10.33
C GLU A 201 -8.77 33.79 -9.61
N GLU A 202 -9.81 33.38 -10.33
CA GLU A 202 -11.12 33.10 -9.72
C GLU A 202 -11.05 31.91 -8.75
N ALA A 203 -10.34 30.83 -9.13
CA ALA A 203 -10.12 29.68 -8.26
C ALA A 203 -9.37 30.04 -6.97
N VAL A 204 -8.37 30.94 -7.06
CA VAL A 204 -7.64 31.45 -5.88
C VAL A 204 -8.55 32.33 -5.02
N LYS A 205 -9.29 33.27 -5.62
CA LYS A 205 -10.23 34.14 -4.90
C LYS A 205 -11.30 33.33 -4.15
N LEU A 206 -11.80 32.25 -4.74
CA LEU A 206 -12.74 31.33 -4.07
C LEU A 206 -12.12 30.62 -2.88
N TYR A 207 -10.86 30.21 -2.99
CA TYR A 207 -10.15 29.60 -1.87
C TYR A 207 -9.95 30.60 -0.73
N GLU A 208 -9.52 31.82 -1.05
CA GLU A 208 -9.35 32.89 -0.06
C GLU A 208 -10.68 33.26 0.61
N ALA A 209 -11.77 33.31 -0.16
CA ALA A 209 -13.11 33.51 0.39
C ALA A 209 -13.50 32.39 1.35
N LYS A 210 -13.22 31.13 0.99
CA LYS A 210 -13.41 29.99 1.89
C LYS A 210 -12.56 30.09 3.14
N GLU A 211 -11.28 30.46 3.02
CA GLU A 211 -10.38 30.66 4.16
C GLU A 211 -10.95 31.67 5.16
N ALA A 212 -11.63 32.71 4.68
CA ALA A 212 -12.33 33.69 5.51
C ALA A 212 -13.64 33.18 6.16
N GLU A 213 -14.25 32.10 5.66
CA GLU A 213 -15.43 31.46 6.28
C GLU A 213 -15.07 30.68 7.56
N PHE A 214 -13.81 30.26 7.71
CA PHE A 214 -13.38 29.49 8.89
C PHE A 214 -13.06 30.43 10.07
N PRO A 215 -13.50 30.10 11.30
CA PRO A 215 -13.24 30.94 12.48
C PRO A 215 -11.75 31.14 12.80
N THR A 216 -10.92 30.16 12.47
CA THR A 216 -9.46 30.22 12.65
C THR A 216 -8.75 29.58 11.44
N PRO A 217 -7.67 30.20 10.92
CA PRO A 217 -6.90 29.64 9.82
C PRO A 217 -6.36 28.23 10.09
N GLU A 218 -6.05 27.91 11.35
CA GLU A 218 -5.50 26.63 11.77
C GLU A 218 -6.46 25.45 11.49
N HIS A 219 -7.78 25.67 11.62
CA HIS A 219 -8.76 24.63 11.32
C HIS A 219 -8.73 24.25 9.83
N LEU A 220 -8.63 25.23 8.93
CA LEU A 220 -8.52 24.94 7.50
C LEU A 220 -7.22 24.22 7.19
N ARG A 221 -6.09 24.62 7.79
CA ARG A 221 -4.79 23.92 7.62
C ARG A 221 -4.83 22.47 8.08
N GLU A 222 -5.54 22.18 9.16
CA GLU A 222 -5.73 20.79 9.61
C GLU A 222 -6.59 20.00 8.63
N ILE A 223 -7.68 20.58 8.14
CA ILE A 223 -8.55 19.97 7.12
C ILE A 223 -7.78 19.70 5.82
N GLU A 224 -6.98 20.66 5.33
CA GLU A 224 -6.12 20.51 4.16
C GLU A 224 -5.23 19.27 4.31
N ARG A 225 -4.52 19.16 5.44
CA ARG A 225 -3.62 18.03 5.72
C ARG A 225 -4.36 16.70 5.78
N VAL A 226 -5.51 16.65 6.47
CA VAL A 226 -6.30 15.42 6.62
C VAL A 226 -6.83 14.95 5.26
N ILE A 227 -7.38 15.87 4.45
CA ILE A 227 -7.90 15.54 3.13
C ILE A 227 -6.75 15.08 2.22
N LEU A 228 -5.67 15.85 2.14
CA LEU A 228 -4.53 15.53 1.28
C LEU A 228 -3.88 14.21 1.67
N LEU A 229 -3.65 13.96 2.96
CA LEU A 229 -3.10 12.69 3.45
C LEU A 229 -4.00 11.51 3.07
N LYS A 230 -5.31 11.64 3.23
CA LYS A 230 -6.27 10.60 2.88
C LYS A 230 -6.29 10.33 1.37
N SER A 231 -6.23 11.38 0.55
CA SER A 231 -6.16 11.26 -0.91
C SER A 231 -4.87 10.56 -1.34
N ILE A 232 -3.71 10.95 -0.79
CA ILE A 232 -2.42 10.32 -1.05
C ILE A 232 -2.46 8.84 -0.67
N ASP A 233 -2.87 8.51 0.57
CA ASP A 233 -2.84 7.13 1.07
C ASP A 233 -3.74 6.19 0.24
N ARG A 234 -4.92 6.67 -0.17
CA ARG A 234 -5.83 5.90 -1.01
C ARG A 234 -5.27 5.68 -2.41
N LYS A 235 -4.89 6.76 -3.11
CA LYS A 235 -4.43 6.69 -4.50
C LYS A 235 -3.11 5.96 -4.65
N TRP A 236 -2.21 6.09 -3.67
CA TRP A 236 -0.95 5.36 -3.64
C TRP A 236 -1.15 3.85 -3.44
N MET A 237 -2.12 3.45 -2.60
CA MET A 237 -2.46 2.04 -2.44
C MET A 237 -3.00 1.45 -3.74
N ASP A 238 -3.94 2.13 -4.38
CA ASP A 238 -4.48 1.71 -5.69
C ASP A 238 -3.36 1.59 -6.74
N HIS A 239 -2.46 2.58 -6.80
CA HIS A 239 -1.33 2.60 -7.74
C HIS A 239 -0.31 1.47 -7.50
N ILE A 240 -0.04 1.09 -6.25
CA ILE A 240 0.83 -0.07 -5.95
C ILE A 240 0.24 -1.34 -6.56
N ASP A 241 -1.07 -1.54 -6.39
CA ASP A 241 -1.76 -2.72 -6.91
C ASP A 241 -1.78 -2.71 -8.45
N ASP A 242 -2.03 -1.55 -9.07
CA ASP A 242 -2.00 -1.40 -10.52
C ASP A 242 -0.59 -1.63 -11.10
N MET A 243 0.46 -1.17 -10.41
CA MET A 243 1.85 -1.39 -10.81
C MET A 243 2.27 -2.86 -10.70
N ASP A 244 1.79 -3.60 -9.70
CA ASP A 244 2.04 -5.05 -9.62
C ASP A 244 1.33 -5.80 -10.74
N GLN A 245 0.09 -5.42 -11.07
CA GLN A 245 -0.62 -5.96 -12.24
C GLN A 245 0.11 -5.67 -13.54
N LEU A 246 0.58 -4.42 -13.73
CA LEU A 246 1.37 -4.03 -14.89
C LEU A 246 2.63 -4.89 -15.00
N ARG A 247 3.37 -5.09 -13.89
CA ARG A 247 4.58 -5.91 -13.87
C ARG A 247 4.31 -7.36 -14.28
N GLN A 248 3.20 -7.95 -13.82
CA GLN A 248 2.82 -9.32 -14.20
C GLN A 248 2.40 -9.41 -15.67
N GLY A 249 1.75 -8.38 -16.22
CA GLY A 249 1.24 -8.35 -17.59
C GLY A 249 2.24 -7.89 -18.65
N ILE A 250 3.27 -7.09 -18.30
CA ILE A 250 4.17 -6.46 -19.26
C ILE A 250 5.00 -7.47 -20.07
N GLY A 251 5.20 -8.68 -19.54
CA GLY A 251 5.85 -9.76 -20.27
C GLY A 251 5.15 -10.13 -21.59
N LEU A 252 3.85 -9.89 -21.72
CA LEU A 252 3.09 -10.10 -22.95
C LEU A 252 3.37 -9.02 -24.01
N GLN A 253 3.88 -7.84 -23.62
CA GLN A 253 4.27 -6.81 -24.59
C GLN A 253 5.57 -7.17 -25.33
N ALA A 254 6.35 -8.13 -24.83
CA ALA A 254 7.53 -8.67 -25.50
C ALA A 254 7.23 -9.25 -26.90
N TYR A 255 5.98 -9.66 -27.16
CA TYR A 255 5.54 -10.13 -28.48
C TYR A 255 5.66 -9.05 -29.57
N GLY A 256 5.64 -7.76 -29.19
CA GLY A 256 5.83 -6.63 -30.10
C GLY A 256 7.29 -6.27 -30.40
N GLN A 257 8.26 -7.10 -29.99
CA GLN A 257 9.70 -6.82 -30.09
C GLN A 257 10.16 -5.55 -29.35
N ARG A 258 9.36 -5.08 -28.39
CA ARG A 258 9.73 -3.98 -27.50
C ARG A 258 10.31 -4.54 -26.21
N ASP A 259 11.26 -3.82 -25.62
CA ASP A 259 11.83 -4.19 -24.33
C ASP A 259 10.79 -3.98 -23.22
N PRO A 260 10.35 -5.04 -22.51
CA PRO A 260 9.34 -4.93 -21.47
C PRO A 260 9.71 -3.97 -20.34
N LEU A 261 11.01 -3.83 -20.02
CA LEU A 261 11.45 -2.91 -18.98
C LEU A 261 11.24 -1.45 -19.39
N VAL A 262 11.45 -1.13 -20.67
CA VAL A 262 11.24 0.23 -21.20
C VAL A 262 9.77 0.57 -21.21
N GLU A 263 8.92 -0.35 -21.68
CA GLU A 263 7.47 -0.17 -21.65
C GLU A 263 6.94 -0.03 -20.21
N TYR A 264 7.42 -0.86 -19.28
CA TYR A 264 7.08 -0.74 -17.86
C TYR A 264 7.45 0.63 -17.29
N LYS A 265 8.62 1.17 -17.64
CA LYS A 265 9.04 2.51 -17.21
C LYS A 265 8.13 3.60 -17.79
N MET A 266 7.80 3.52 -19.07
CA MET A 266 6.93 4.51 -19.74
C MET A 266 5.51 4.47 -19.16
N THR A 267 4.87 3.29 -19.19
CA THR A 267 3.51 3.13 -18.66
C THR A 267 3.45 3.44 -17.16
N GLY A 268 4.45 3.01 -16.38
CA GLY A 268 4.53 3.30 -14.96
C GLY A 268 4.69 4.79 -14.65
N TYR A 269 5.38 5.54 -15.51
CA TYR A 269 5.47 7.00 -15.40
C TYR A 269 4.12 7.67 -15.71
N ASP A 270 3.44 7.24 -16.77
CA ASP A 270 2.12 7.78 -17.13
C ASP A 270 1.08 7.51 -16.03
N MET A 271 1.07 6.29 -15.48
CA MET A 271 0.21 5.92 -14.34
C MET A 271 0.51 6.75 -13.10
N PHE A 272 1.79 7.03 -12.82
CA PHE A 272 2.19 7.85 -11.68
C PHE A 272 1.74 9.31 -11.82
N ASN A 273 1.84 9.89 -13.01
CA ASN A 273 1.33 11.23 -13.28
C ASN A 273 -0.19 11.28 -13.14
N ALA A 274 -0.90 10.31 -13.75
CA ALA A 274 -2.35 10.19 -13.62
C ALA A 274 -2.81 10.04 -12.15
N MET A 275 -2.06 9.27 -11.34
CA MET A 275 -2.29 9.18 -9.91
C MET A 275 -2.09 10.53 -9.21
N THR A 276 -1.01 11.25 -9.53
CA THR A 276 -0.71 12.57 -8.94
C THR A 276 -1.79 13.60 -9.29
N ASP A 277 -2.26 13.60 -10.54
CA ASP A 277 -3.37 14.44 -10.99
C ASP A 277 -4.66 14.07 -10.26
N ALA A 278 -4.96 12.78 -10.11
CA ALA A 278 -6.13 12.31 -9.38
C ALA A 278 -6.09 12.66 -7.88
N ILE A 279 -4.91 12.64 -7.24
CA ILE A 279 -4.74 13.11 -5.86
C ILE A 279 -5.08 14.60 -5.77
N SER A 280 -4.56 15.39 -6.71
CA SER A 280 -4.78 16.84 -6.77
C SER A 280 -6.27 17.14 -6.97
N GLU A 281 -6.91 16.53 -7.96
CA GLU A 281 -8.33 16.71 -8.26
C GLU A 281 -9.23 16.28 -7.08
N GLU A 282 -9.02 15.10 -6.48
CA GLU A 282 -9.82 14.63 -5.35
C GLU A 282 -9.70 15.57 -4.15
N THR A 283 -8.48 16.07 -3.89
CA THR A 283 -8.21 17.01 -2.81
C THR A 283 -8.92 18.35 -3.03
N ILE A 284 -8.77 18.95 -4.22
CA ILE A 284 -9.44 20.21 -4.59
C ILE A 284 -10.95 20.02 -4.51
N ARG A 285 -11.49 18.97 -5.12
CA ARG A 285 -12.93 18.72 -5.17
C ARG A 285 -13.52 18.68 -3.75
N ILE A 286 -12.91 17.92 -2.83
CA ILE A 286 -13.41 17.82 -1.45
C ILE A 286 -13.29 19.17 -0.74
N LEU A 287 -12.16 19.85 -0.88
CA LEU A 287 -11.89 21.09 -0.15
C LEU A 287 -12.75 22.27 -0.66
N TYR A 288 -13.00 22.35 -1.96
CA TYR A 288 -13.88 23.37 -2.54
C TYR A 288 -15.37 23.07 -2.32
N HIS A 289 -15.75 21.85 -1.97
CA HIS A 289 -17.15 21.51 -1.63
C HIS A 289 -17.44 21.41 -0.14
N ILE A 290 -16.41 21.43 0.73
CA ILE A 290 -16.62 21.39 2.17
C ILE A 290 -17.42 22.60 2.63
N ARG A 291 -18.41 22.37 3.48
CA ARG A 291 -19.19 23.39 4.19
C ARG A 291 -19.09 23.12 5.68
N ILE A 292 -18.91 24.18 6.47
CA ILE A 292 -18.94 24.08 7.92
C ILE A 292 -20.40 23.95 8.33
N GLU A 293 -20.80 22.80 8.89
CA GLU A 293 -22.05 22.74 9.65
C GLU A 293 -21.86 23.53 10.94
N GLN A 294 -22.26 24.81 10.92
CA GLN A 294 -22.50 25.52 12.17
C GLN A 294 -23.65 24.81 12.88
N LYS A 295 -23.37 24.24 14.05
CA LYS A 295 -24.41 23.84 14.99
C LYS A 295 -25.20 25.10 15.34
N VAL A 296 -26.37 25.26 14.72
CA VAL A 296 -27.34 26.28 15.13
C VAL A 296 -27.74 25.90 16.56
N GLU A 297 -27.18 26.58 17.56
CA GLU A 297 -27.78 26.58 18.88
C GLU A 297 -29.19 27.10 18.70
N ARG A 298 -30.18 26.23 18.90
CA ARG A 298 -31.59 26.63 18.93
C ARG A 298 -31.72 27.64 20.05
N GLU A 299 -31.79 28.93 19.72
CA GLU A 299 -32.39 29.90 20.62
C GLU A 299 -33.81 29.40 20.91
N GLU A 300 -34.10 29.09 22.17
CA GLU A 300 -35.46 28.76 22.60
C GLU A 300 -36.34 29.99 22.42
N VAL A 301 -36.89 30.17 21.21
CA VAL A 301 -37.90 31.20 20.94
C VAL A 301 -39.25 30.68 21.41
N ALA A 302 -39.37 30.51 22.72
CA ALA A 302 -40.64 30.33 23.38
C ALA A 302 -40.61 31.02 24.75
N LYS A 303 -40.84 32.34 24.74
CA LYS A 303 -41.54 32.93 25.90
C LYS A 303 -42.89 32.23 25.96
N VAL A 304 -43.00 31.27 26.87
CA VAL A 304 -44.25 30.59 27.19
C VAL A 304 -45.25 31.66 27.60
N THR A 305 -46.10 32.09 26.67
CA THR A 305 -47.30 32.86 26.98
C THR A 305 -48.24 31.90 27.71
N GLY A 306 -48.26 32.04 29.03
CA GLY A 306 -49.08 31.23 29.92
C GLY A 306 -50.53 31.23 29.46
N THR A 307 -51.07 30.04 29.22
CA THR A 307 -52.51 29.81 29.21
C THR A 307 -52.89 29.25 30.57
N ASN A 308 -53.69 30.03 31.29
CA ASN A 308 -54.21 29.72 32.62
C ASN A 308 -54.70 28.27 32.72
N LYS A 309 -54.13 27.51 33.66
CA LYS A 309 -54.79 26.35 34.23
C LYS A 309 -54.41 26.23 35.70
N ASP A 310 -55.44 26.18 36.52
CA ASP A 310 -55.50 26.31 37.97
C ASP A 310 -54.32 25.76 38.78
N ASP A 311 -53.94 26.58 39.76
CA ASP A 311 -52.96 26.33 40.80
C ASP A 311 -53.62 25.57 41.95
N THR A 312 -53.55 24.23 41.96
CA THR A 312 -53.61 23.42 43.20
C THR A 312 -53.00 22.04 42.97
N GLY A 313 -51.75 21.85 43.45
CA GLY A 313 -51.20 20.52 43.72
C GLY A 313 -49.80 20.29 43.19
N VAL A 314 -48.79 20.72 43.94
CA VAL A 314 -47.39 20.32 43.72
C VAL A 314 -47.26 18.80 43.92
N LYS A 315 -47.17 18.03 42.84
CA LYS A 315 -46.83 16.59 42.92
C LYS A 315 -45.32 16.43 42.93
N GLN A 316 -44.76 16.17 44.11
CA GLN A 316 -43.38 15.69 44.26
C GLN A 316 -43.20 14.28 43.65
N PRO A 317 -41.99 13.93 43.17
CA PRO A 317 -41.73 12.63 42.59
C PRO A 317 -41.80 11.53 43.67
N LYS A 318 -42.66 10.52 43.46
CA LYS A 318 -42.79 9.36 44.35
C LYS A 318 -41.50 8.54 44.38
N LYS A 319 -40.73 8.64 45.48
CA LYS A 319 -39.70 7.65 45.85
C LYS A 319 -40.39 6.29 46.07
N ARG A 320 -39.92 5.26 45.37
CA ARG A 320 -40.40 3.87 45.53
C ARG A 320 -39.92 3.33 46.89
N THR A 321 -40.85 2.89 47.74
CA THR A 321 -40.60 2.44 49.12
C THR A 321 -40.17 0.98 49.27
N ALA A 322 -40.10 0.19 48.19
CA ALA A 322 -39.72 -1.22 48.25
C ALA A 322 -38.47 -1.49 47.40
N GLU A 323 -37.46 -2.11 48.02
CA GLU A 323 -36.27 -2.63 47.35
C GLU A 323 -36.66 -3.68 46.29
N LYS A 324 -36.01 -3.60 45.14
CA LYS A 324 -36.28 -4.49 44.01
C LYS A 324 -35.58 -5.83 44.28
N VAL A 325 -36.33 -6.87 44.60
CA VAL A 325 -35.80 -8.23 44.81
C VAL A 325 -35.40 -8.83 43.46
N TYR A 326 -34.13 -9.22 43.31
CA TYR A 326 -33.59 -9.81 42.08
C TYR A 326 -33.71 -11.35 42.09
N PRO A 327 -33.68 -12.03 40.93
CA PRO A 327 -33.97 -13.47 40.83
C PRO A 327 -33.14 -14.40 41.71
N ASN A 328 -31.90 -14.02 42.07
CA ASN A 328 -31.01 -14.82 42.91
C ASN A 328 -31.04 -14.43 44.39
N ASP A 329 -31.77 -13.38 44.78
CA ASP A 329 -31.87 -12.92 46.16
C ASP A 329 -32.67 -13.91 47.02
N PRO A 330 -32.48 -13.93 48.35
CA PRO A 330 -33.30 -14.72 49.23
C PRO A 330 -34.77 -14.33 49.07
N CYS A 331 -35.66 -15.33 48.95
CA CYS A 331 -37.06 -15.07 48.73
C CYS A 331 -37.69 -14.40 49.98
N PRO A 332 -38.43 -13.28 49.85
CA PRO A 332 -38.96 -12.52 50.97
C PRO A 332 -40.04 -13.26 51.78
N CYS A 333 -40.50 -14.43 51.34
CA CYS A 333 -41.39 -15.30 52.11
C CYS A 333 -40.68 -16.07 53.25
N GLY A 334 -39.36 -15.93 53.40
CA GLY A 334 -38.59 -16.58 54.46
C GLY A 334 -38.31 -18.07 54.23
N SER A 335 -38.61 -18.62 53.05
CA SER A 335 -38.49 -20.06 52.78
C SER A 335 -37.05 -20.58 52.64
N GLY A 336 -36.02 -19.75 52.85
CA GLY A 336 -34.60 -20.09 52.68
C GLY A 336 -34.13 -20.37 51.24
N LYS A 337 -35.01 -20.23 50.23
CA LYS A 337 -34.71 -20.48 48.80
C LYS A 337 -34.48 -19.16 48.04
N LYS A 338 -33.70 -19.19 46.95
CA LYS A 338 -33.55 -18.04 46.02
C LYS A 338 -34.89 -17.70 45.36
N TYR A 339 -35.16 -16.43 45.10
CA TYR A 339 -36.44 -15.93 44.60
C TYR A 339 -36.93 -16.68 43.36
N LYS A 340 -36.08 -16.89 42.34
CA LYS A 340 -36.41 -17.64 41.11
C LYS A 340 -36.80 -19.09 41.32
N ASN A 341 -36.45 -19.69 42.46
CA ASN A 341 -36.77 -21.08 42.80
C ASN A 341 -37.93 -21.17 43.82
N CYS A 342 -38.59 -20.04 44.09
CA CYS A 342 -39.75 -19.95 44.98
C CYS A 342 -40.83 -19.10 44.28
N HIS A 343 -41.10 -17.89 44.75
CA HIS A 343 -42.13 -17.00 44.19
C HIS A 343 -41.84 -16.50 42.76
N GLY A 344 -40.57 -16.56 42.33
CA GLY A 344 -40.14 -16.29 40.96
C GLY A 344 -40.06 -17.54 40.07
N SER A 345 -40.43 -18.72 40.58
CA SER A 345 -40.39 -19.98 39.82
C SER A 345 -41.61 -20.09 38.92
N ARG A 346 -41.43 -19.83 37.62
CA ARG A 346 -42.41 -20.24 36.60
C ARG A 346 -42.17 -21.72 36.28
N ALA A 347 -42.75 -22.61 37.09
CA ALA A 347 -42.81 -24.02 36.75
C ALA A 347 -43.86 -24.22 35.64
N PHE A 348 -43.40 -24.58 34.44
CA PHE A 348 -44.22 -25.13 33.36
C PHE A 348 -44.70 -26.53 33.76
N GLY A 349 -46.01 -26.78 33.64
CA GLY A 349 -46.61 -28.10 33.84
C GLY A 349 -48.07 -28.13 33.41
N HIS A 350 -48.31 -28.82 32.29
CA HIS A 350 -49.56 -29.26 31.65
C HIS A 350 -50.82 -29.42 32.52
N ALA A 351 -51.96 -29.00 31.94
CA ALA A 351 -53.19 -29.80 31.72
C ALA A 351 -54.17 -28.90 30.93
N GLN A 352 -54.45 -29.25 29.67
CA GLN A 352 -55.77 -29.72 29.18
C GLN A 352 -56.86 -28.66 29.20
#